data_AF-A0A8T3TW96-F1
#
_entry.id   AF-A0A8T3TW96-F1
#
_cell.length_a   1.000
_cell.length_b   1.000
_cell.length_c   1.000
_cell.angle_alpha   90.00
_cell.angle_beta   90.00
_cell.angle_gamma   90.00
#
_symmetry.space_group_name_H-M   'P 1'
#
loop_
_entity.id
_entity.type
_entity.pdbx_description
1 polymer ?
#
loop_
_entity_poly.entity_id
_entity_poly.type
_entity_poly.pdbx_seq_one_letter_code
_entity_poly.pdbx_strand_id
1 'polypeptide(L)'
;MNDVANASRIAEGEVWLTSYDQFRAFYENLSNCDPATDVLVAEREGRIVGYGRASWYEELGGQRVYEPTAFIHPEEAPELLDAVTAAMEERCREIAAAHPPGPKVLESEGADGAAVRVSVLLARGYEPVRYSFVMIRPNLDDLSDAPLPDGLEIRDVQPDQLRTIFDAEVEAFRDHWGASVPTEADYRQFLSDPVQGDHTLWNVAWDGDQVAGMVRGYINEAENQSFGRKRGWVENISVRRPWRRRGLARALIGASIRTLRDHLSNPG
;
A
#
# COMPACT_ATOMS: atom_id res chain seq x y z
N MET A 1 -13.86 -3.50 12.48
CA MET A 1 -13.36 -3.66 11.10
C MET A 1 -11.87 -3.96 11.07
N ASN A 2 -11.00 -3.11 11.63
CA ASN A 2 -9.54 -3.33 11.63
C ASN A 2 -9.13 -4.72 12.18
N ASP A 3 -9.67 -5.11 13.33
CA ASP A 3 -9.36 -6.40 13.95
C ASP A 3 -9.70 -7.59 13.04
N VAL A 4 -10.83 -7.52 12.33
CA VAL A 4 -11.24 -8.53 11.34
C VAL A 4 -10.29 -8.54 10.14
N ALA A 5 -9.88 -7.37 9.65
CA ALA A 5 -8.91 -7.28 8.55
C ALA A 5 -7.57 -7.93 8.92
N ASN A 6 -7.05 -7.62 10.10
CA ASN A 6 -5.81 -8.18 10.59
C ASN A 6 -5.92 -9.69 10.86
N ALA A 7 -7.02 -10.14 11.46
CA ALA A 7 -7.26 -11.57 11.67
C ALA A 7 -7.33 -12.36 10.36
N SER A 8 -8.03 -11.82 9.35
CA SER A 8 -8.08 -12.39 7.98
C SER A 8 -6.68 -12.50 7.39
N ARG A 9 -5.90 -11.41 7.39
CA ARG A 9 -4.53 -11.37 6.85
C ARG A 9 -3.60 -12.37 7.53
N ILE A 10 -3.59 -12.41 8.86
CA ILE A 10 -2.76 -13.34 9.64
C ILE A 10 -3.11 -14.79 9.30
N ALA A 11 -4.40 -15.12 9.19
CA ALA A 11 -4.85 -16.46 8.81
C ALA A 11 -4.46 -16.83 7.37
N GLU A 12 -4.39 -15.84 6.48
CA GLU A 12 -3.93 -15.97 5.09
C GLU A 12 -2.39 -15.97 4.95
N GLY A 13 -1.65 -15.92 6.07
CA GLY A 13 -0.19 -16.01 6.08
C GLY A 13 0.52 -14.69 5.77
N GLU A 14 -0.20 -13.57 5.74
CA GLU A 14 0.39 -12.25 5.56
C GLU A 14 1.28 -11.89 6.75
N VAL A 15 2.40 -11.25 6.45
CA VAL A 15 3.44 -10.93 7.43
C VAL A 15 3.41 -9.46 7.82
N TRP A 16 2.28 -8.79 7.73
CA TRP A 16 2.12 -7.39 8.11
C TRP A 16 0.73 -7.15 8.73
N LEU A 17 0.59 -6.04 9.47
CA LEU A 17 -0.69 -5.64 10.05
C LEU A 17 -0.90 -4.12 9.98
N THR A 18 -2.16 -3.71 10.12
CA THR A 18 -2.54 -2.30 10.19
C THR A 18 -2.83 -1.92 11.64
N SER A 19 -2.13 -0.91 12.18
CA SER A 19 -2.46 -0.37 13.51
C SER A 19 -3.84 0.31 13.48
N TYR A 20 -4.47 0.50 14.65
CA TYR A 20 -5.76 1.21 14.71
C TYR A 20 -5.65 2.62 14.14
N ASP A 21 -4.59 3.35 14.46
CA ASP A 21 -4.40 4.71 13.97
C ASP A 21 -4.17 4.76 12.46
N GLN A 22 -3.42 3.80 11.91
CA GLN A 22 -3.25 3.70 10.46
C GLN A 22 -4.58 3.37 9.75
N PHE A 23 -5.36 2.43 10.31
CA PHE A 23 -6.67 2.09 9.79
C PHE A 23 -7.62 3.31 9.84
N ARG A 24 -7.64 4.04 10.95
CA ARG A 24 -8.45 5.25 11.12
C ARG A 24 -8.07 6.33 10.10
N ALA A 25 -6.78 6.65 10.00
CA ALA A 25 -6.28 7.68 9.07
C ALA A 25 -6.62 7.34 7.61
N PHE A 26 -6.55 6.06 7.23
CA PHE A 26 -6.95 5.59 5.91
C PHE A 26 -8.45 5.78 5.64
N TYR A 27 -9.32 5.40 6.59
CA TYR A 27 -10.76 5.53 6.42
C TYR A 27 -11.28 6.98 6.49
N GLU A 28 -10.53 7.90 7.10
CA GLU A 28 -10.82 9.34 7.11
C GLU A 28 -10.51 10.02 5.76
N ASN A 29 -9.67 9.42 4.92
CA ASN A 29 -9.16 10.01 3.67
C ASN A 29 -9.43 9.13 2.44
N LEU A 30 -10.54 8.38 2.43
CA LEU A 30 -10.89 7.52 1.31
C LEU A 30 -11.08 8.31 0.00
N SER A 31 -10.49 7.78 -1.07
CA SER A 31 -10.70 8.25 -2.44
C SER A 31 -11.67 7.33 -3.15
N ASN A 32 -12.61 7.89 -3.92
CA ASN A 32 -13.56 7.14 -4.75
C ASN A 32 -14.32 6.01 -4.03
N CYS A 33 -14.66 6.25 -2.75
CA CYS A 33 -15.41 5.34 -1.90
C CYS A 33 -16.18 6.19 -0.87
N ASP A 34 -17.50 6.14 -0.90
CA ASP A 34 -18.38 6.72 0.12
C ASP A 34 -18.67 5.67 1.20
N PRO A 35 -18.15 5.80 2.43
CA PRO A 35 -18.35 4.80 3.49
C PRO A 35 -19.81 4.53 3.84
N ALA A 36 -20.72 5.46 3.54
CA ALA A 36 -22.14 5.27 3.83
C ALA A 36 -22.82 4.29 2.86
N THR A 37 -22.25 4.08 1.66
CA THR A 37 -22.86 3.27 0.60
C THR A 37 -21.94 2.21 0.00
N ASP A 38 -20.63 2.39 0.11
CA ASP A 38 -19.60 1.55 -0.51
C ASP A 38 -18.90 0.62 0.51
N VAL A 39 -19.32 0.65 1.78
CA VAL A 39 -18.84 -0.26 2.83
C VAL A 39 -19.99 -1.09 3.37
N LEU A 40 -19.77 -2.40 3.48
CA LEU A 40 -20.69 -3.33 4.11
C LEU A 40 -20.04 -3.96 5.33
N VAL A 41 -20.81 -4.13 6.40
CA VAL A 41 -20.37 -4.83 7.62
C VAL A 41 -21.24 -6.07 7.82
N ALA A 42 -20.61 -7.22 8.03
CA ALA A 42 -21.26 -8.45 8.44
C ALA A 42 -21.17 -8.59 9.96
N GLU A 43 -22.32 -8.73 10.62
CA GLU A 43 -22.45 -8.83 12.07
C GLU A 43 -23.10 -10.15 12.47
N ARG A 44 -22.58 -10.77 13.52
CA ARG A 44 -23.17 -11.94 14.18
C ARG A 44 -23.14 -11.71 15.69
N GLU A 45 -24.31 -11.79 16.33
CA GLU A 45 -24.45 -11.65 17.80
C GLU A 45 -23.81 -10.37 18.39
N GLY A 46 -23.96 -9.21 17.73
CA GLY A 46 -23.38 -7.96 18.22
C GLY A 46 -21.89 -7.78 17.92
N ARG A 47 -21.26 -8.71 17.19
CA ARG A 47 -19.84 -8.66 16.81
C ARG A 47 -19.67 -8.54 15.30
N ILE A 48 -18.73 -7.69 14.89
CA ILE A 48 -18.31 -7.61 13.49
C ILE A 48 -17.50 -8.86 13.17
N VAL A 49 -17.96 -9.64 12.20
CA VAL A 49 -17.33 -10.90 11.75
C VAL A 49 -16.82 -10.84 10.32
N GLY A 50 -17.21 -9.80 9.58
CA GLY A 50 -16.73 -9.54 8.23
C GLY A 50 -16.98 -8.09 7.83
N TYR A 51 -16.27 -7.60 6.83
CA TYR A 51 -16.66 -6.38 6.13
C TYR A 51 -16.15 -6.39 4.69
N GLY A 52 -16.80 -5.61 3.84
CA GLY A 52 -16.38 -5.37 2.47
C GLY A 52 -16.31 -3.88 2.16
N ARG A 53 -15.54 -3.52 1.14
CA ARG A 53 -15.47 -2.17 0.60
C ARG A 53 -15.37 -2.21 -0.92
N ALA A 54 -16.13 -1.37 -1.60
CA ALA A 54 -15.94 -1.06 -3.01
C ALA A 54 -15.14 0.24 -3.16
N SER A 55 -14.08 0.22 -3.97
CA SER A 55 -13.38 1.42 -4.44
C SER A 55 -13.22 1.38 -5.96
N TRP A 56 -12.79 2.48 -6.56
CA TRP A 56 -12.43 2.50 -7.97
C TRP A 56 -11.40 3.58 -8.28
N TYR A 57 -10.68 3.42 -9.39
CA TYR A 57 -9.82 4.46 -9.92
C TYR A 57 -9.75 4.36 -11.45
N GLU A 58 -9.25 5.42 -12.09
CA GLU A 58 -9.00 5.45 -13.53
C GLU A 58 -7.50 5.50 -13.77
N GLU A 59 -6.98 4.49 -14.46
CA GLU A 59 -5.59 4.44 -14.87
C GLU A 59 -5.29 5.52 -15.92
N LEU A 60 -4.03 5.94 -16.04
CA LEU A 60 -3.58 6.87 -17.08
C LEU A 60 -3.88 6.38 -18.51
N GLY A 61 -4.06 5.07 -18.70
CA GLY A 61 -4.48 4.47 -19.97
C GLY A 61 -5.98 4.56 -20.28
N GLY A 62 -6.79 5.10 -19.35
CA GLY A 62 -8.24 5.24 -19.48
C GLY A 62 -9.06 4.02 -19.06
N GLN A 63 -8.42 2.95 -18.57
CA GLN A 63 -9.08 1.80 -17.97
C GLN A 63 -9.58 2.15 -16.56
N ARG A 64 -10.85 1.86 -16.29
CA ARG A 64 -11.41 1.99 -14.95
C ARG A 64 -11.34 0.66 -14.23
N VAL A 65 -10.67 0.68 -13.10
CA VAL A 65 -10.53 -0.46 -12.21
C VAL A 65 -11.49 -0.27 -11.05
N TYR A 66 -12.26 -1.32 -10.74
CA TYR A 66 -13.18 -1.36 -9.61
C TYR A 66 -12.74 -2.48 -8.66
N GLU A 67 -12.60 -2.17 -7.37
CA GLU A 67 -11.95 -3.02 -6.39
C GLU A 67 -12.94 -3.51 -5.33
N PRO A 68 -13.54 -4.69 -5.49
CA PRO A 68 -14.32 -5.33 -4.46
C PRO A 68 -13.38 -5.97 -3.42
N THR A 69 -13.22 -5.31 -2.27
CA THR A 69 -12.42 -5.83 -1.15
C THR A 69 -13.31 -6.53 -0.13
N ALA A 70 -12.87 -7.69 0.40
CA ALA A 70 -13.59 -8.40 1.46
C ALA A 70 -12.63 -9.00 2.51
N PHE A 71 -12.95 -8.81 3.79
CA PHE A 71 -12.23 -9.41 4.92
C PHE A 71 -13.22 -10.12 5.84
N ILE A 72 -12.94 -11.39 6.13
CA ILE A 72 -13.78 -12.24 6.96
C ILE A 72 -12.95 -12.78 8.12
N HIS A 73 -13.51 -12.80 9.32
CA HIS A 73 -12.85 -13.38 10.48
C HIS A 73 -12.60 -14.89 10.24
N PRO A 74 -11.41 -15.44 10.54
CA PRO A 74 -11.05 -16.80 10.16
C PRO A 74 -11.88 -17.91 10.81
N GLU A 75 -12.66 -17.60 11.86
CA GLU A 75 -13.59 -18.53 12.50
C GLU A 75 -14.95 -18.62 11.78
N GLU A 76 -15.23 -17.73 10.82
CA GLU A 76 -16.47 -17.75 10.07
C GLU A 76 -16.42 -18.72 8.88
N ALA A 77 -17.61 -19.10 8.41
CA ALA A 77 -17.77 -20.01 7.30
C ALA A 77 -17.28 -19.36 5.98
N PRO A 78 -16.55 -20.09 5.10
CA PRO A 78 -16.04 -19.58 3.82
C PRO A 78 -17.11 -18.97 2.91
N GLU A 79 -18.36 -19.43 3.01
CA GLU A 79 -19.50 -18.92 2.25
C GLU A 79 -19.77 -17.44 2.54
N LEU A 80 -19.39 -16.94 3.72
CA LEU A 80 -19.48 -15.52 4.04
C LEU A 80 -18.52 -14.68 3.19
N LEU A 81 -17.34 -15.21 2.85
CA LEU A 81 -16.40 -14.52 1.95
C LEU A 81 -16.98 -14.38 0.56
N ASP A 82 -17.58 -15.45 0.02
CA ASP A 82 -18.25 -15.39 -1.29
C ASP A 82 -19.43 -14.40 -1.27
N ALA A 83 -20.25 -14.42 -0.21
CA ALA A 83 -21.39 -13.51 -0.09
C ALA A 83 -20.98 -12.03 -0.01
N VAL A 84 -19.96 -11.70 0.80
CA VAL A 84 -19.45 -10.32 0.91
C VAL A 84 -18.76 -9.90 -0.41
N THR A 85 -17.99 -10.79 -1.03
CA THR A 85 -17.37 -10.51 -2.35
C THR A 85 -18.42 -10.24 -3.41
N ALA A 86 -19.50 -11.04 -3.45
CA ALA A 86 -20.61 -10.86 -4.37
C ALA A 86 -21.30 -9.49 -4.20
N ALA A 87 -21.57 -9.11 -2.96
CA ALA A 87 -22.18 -7.81 -2.66
C ALA A 87 -21.27 -6.65 -3.09
N MET A 88 -19.96 -6.75 -2.88
CA MET A 88 -19.01 -5.71 -3.30
C MET A 88 -18.87 -5.63 -4.82
N GLU A 89 -18.89 -6.76 -5.54
CA GLU A 89 -18.92 -6.73 -7.00
C GLU A 89 -20.20 -6.10 -7.55
N GLU A 90 -21.36 -6.42 -6.97
CA GLU A 90 -22.63 -5.77 -7.34
C GLU A 90 -22.53 -4.27 -7.15
N ARG A 91 -22.01 -3.83 -6.00
CA ARG A 91 -21.79 -2.40 -5.74
C ARG A 91 -20.83 -1.76 -6.75
N CYS A 92 -19.71 -2.42 -7.06
CA CYS A 92 -18.79 -1.98 -8.10
C CYS A 92 -19.49 -1.87 -9.48
N ARG A 93 -20.39 -2.81 -9.82
CA ARG A 93 -21.16 -2.77 -11.08
C ARG A 93 -22.16 -1.61 -11.11
N GLU A 94 -22.79 -1.27 -9.99
CA GLU A 94 -23.66 -0.08 -9.87
C GLU A 94 -22.87 1.21 -10.12
N ILE A 95 -21.73 1.38 -9.45
CA ILE A 95 -20.82 2.52 -9.67
C ILE A 95 -20.40 2.54 -11.15
N ALA A 96 -20.03 1.38 -11.70
CA ALA A 96 -19.63 1.25 -13.09
C ALA A 96 -20.72 1.65 -14.08
N ALA A 97 -22.00 1.37 -13.79
CA ALA A 97 -23.12 1.75 -14.63
C ALA A 97 -23.33 3.27 -14.71
N ALA A 98 -22.96 4.02 -13.66
CA ALA A 98 -23.01 5.47 -13.64
C ALA A 98 -21.85 6.13 -14.41
N HIS A 99 -20.76 5.41 -14.69
CA HIS A 99 -19.60 5.93 -15.42
C HIS A 99 -19.77 5.82 -16.94
N PRO A 100 -19.16 6.75 -17.72
CA PRO A 100 -19.17 6.70 -19.18
C PRO A 100 -18.73 5.34 -19.75
N PRO A 101 -19.12 5.01 -20.99
CA PRO A 101 -18.56 3.86 -21.71
C PRO A 101 -17.02 3.92 -21.76
N GLY A 102 -16.38 2.75 -21.78
CA GLY A 102 -14.93 2.60 -21.79
C GLY A 102 -14.48 1.25 -21.23
N PRO A 103 -13.17 0.94 -21.26
CA PRO A 103 -12.63 -0.25 -20.63
C PRO A 103 -12.86 -0.21 -19.10
N LYS A 104 -13.47 -1.28 -18.57
CA LYS A 104 -13.86 -1.44 -17.17
C LYS A 104 -13.51 -2.85 -16.71
N VAL A 105 -12.87 -2.99 -15.57
CA VAL A 105 -12.50 -4.29 -14.98
C VAL A 105 -12.76 -4.33 -13.49
N LEU A 106 -13.06 -5.51 -12.96
CA LEU A 106 -12.97 -5.78 -11.53
C LEU A 106 -11.57 -6.31 -11.22
N GLU A 107 -10.92 -5.77 -10.20
CA GLU A 107 -9.62 -6.26 -9.71
C GLU A 107 -9.70 -6.51 -8.21
N SER A 108 -9.14 -7.63 -7.77
CA SER A 108 -9.02 -7.97 -6.36
C SER A 108 -7.68 -8.63 -6.13
N GLU A 109 -7.21 -8.57 -4.89
CA GLU A 109 -5.98 -9.20 -4.47
C GLU A 109 -6.23 -10.57 -3.84
N GLY A 110 -5.23 -11.43 -3.94
CA GLY A 110 -5.13 -12.70 -3.22
C GLY A 110 -3.66 -13.01 -2.96
N ALA A 111 -3.42 -13.86 -1.97
CA ALA A 111 -2.08 -14.29 -1.59
C ALA A 111 -1.94 -15.82 -1.68
N ASP A 112 -0.72 -16.32 -1.80
CA ASP A 112 -0.43 -17.77 -1.87
C ASP A 112 -0.97 -18.52 -0.64
N GLY A 113 -0.97 -17.88 0.54
CA GLY A 113 -1.55 -18.44 1.77
C GLY A 113 -3.08 -18.32 1.87
N ALA A 114 -3.73 -17.61 0.96
CA ALA A 114 -5.17 -17.31 0.97
C ALA A 114 -5.98 -18.27 0.06
N ALA A 115 -5.77 -19.58 0.18
CA ALA A 115 -6.34 -20.58 -0.73
C ALA A 115 -7.87 -20.47 -0.90
N VAL A 116 -8.61 -20.17 0.17
CA VAL A 116 -10.06 -19.96 0.14
C VAL A 116 -10.42 -18.73 -0.70
N ARG A 117 -9.76 -17.59 -0.47
CA ARG A 117 -9.96 -16.35 -1.24
C ARG A 117 -9.66 -16.56 -2.72
N VAL A 118 -8.53 -17.19 -3.03
CA VAL A 118 -8.15 -17.51 -4.40
C VAL A 118 -9.20 -18.39 -5.07
N SER A 119 -9.68 -19.43 -4.38
CA SER A 119 -10.74 -20.30 -4.90
C SER A 119 -12.04 -19.53 -5.19
N VAL A 120 -12.48 -18.65 -4.27
CA VAL A 120 -13.66 -17.80 -4.46
C VAL A 120 -13.48 -16.88 -5.68
N LEU A 121 -12.34 -16.18 -5.80
CA LEU A 121 -12.08 -15.29 -6.93
C LEU A 121 -12.07 -16.06 -8.26
N LEU A 122 -11.39 -17.20 -8.34
CA LEU A 122 -11.37 -18.03 -9.55
C LEU A 122 -12.77 -18.54 -9.92
N ALA A 123 -13.57 -18.99 -8.94
CA ALA A 123 -14.94 -19.45 -9.17
C ALA A 123 -15.85 -18.32 -9.69
N ARG A 124 -15.52 -17.06 -9.40
CA ARG A 124 -16.23 -15.85 -9.86
C ARG A 124 -15.68 -15.30 -11.18
N GLY A 125 -14.71 -15.96 -11.79
CA GLY A 125 -14.17 -15.62 -13.11
C GLY A 125 -13.02 -14.63 -13.12
N TYR A 126 -12.39 -14.37 -11.97
CA TYR A 126 -11.11 -13.64 -11.94
C TYR A 126 -10.00 -14.55 -12.49
N GLU A 127 -9.02 -13.93 -13.13
CA GLU A 127 -7.80 -14.59 -13.60
C GLU A 127 -6.58 -13.85 -13.05
N PRO A 128 -5.49 -14.55 -12.71
CA PRO A 128 -4.27 -13.89 -12.25
C PRO A 128 -3.64 -13.09 -13.38
N VAL A 129 -3.58 -11.77 -13.23
CA VAL A 129 -2.98 -10.84 -14.21
C VAL A 129 -1.60 -10.33 -13.79
N ARG A 130 -1.29 -10.40 -12.48
CA ARG A 130 -0.04 -9.89 -11.91
C ARG A 130 0.30 -10.61 -10.62
N TYR A 131 1.60 -10.76 -10.37
CA TYR A 131 2.14 -11.24 -9.10
C TYR A 131 3.03 -10.16 -8.47
N SER A 132 2.92 -10.02 -7.16
CA SER A 132 3.77 -9.16 -6.34
C SER A 132 4.52 -10.03 -5.33
N PHE A 133 5.67 -9.57 -4.86
CA PHE A 133 6.53 -10.34 -3.96
C PHE A 133 6.90 -9.52 -2.74
N VAL A 134 6.65 -10.08 -1.56
CA VAL A 134 7.25 -9.58 -0.32
C VAL A 134 8.64 -10.17 -0.20
N MET A 135 9.66 -9.31 -0.18
CA MET A 135 11.06 -9.72 -0.08
C MET A 135 11.59 -9.47 1.33
N ILE A 136 12.24 -10.48 1.92
CA ILE A 136 12.82 -10.38 3.25
C ILE A 136 14.34 -10.39 3.14
N ARG A 137 14.98 -9.36 3.69
CA ARG A 137 16.41 -9.34 3.96
C ARG A 137 16.65 -9.67 5.44
N PRO A 138 17.20 -10.85 5.78
CA PRO A 138 17.31 -11.29 7.17
C PRO A 138 18.52 -10.70 7.91
N ASN A 139 19.55 -10.24 7.21
CA ASN A 139 20.76 -9.65 7.79
C ASN A 139 21.10 -8.30 7.14
N LEU A 140 21.57 -7.35 7.94
CA LEU A 140 21.98 -5.99 7.57
C LEU A 140 23.51 -5.79 7.65
N ASP A 141 24.29 -6.81 8.01
CA ASP A 141 25.75 -6.72 8.19
C ASP A 141 26.53 -6.72 6.87
N ASP A 142 25.98 -7.30 5.81
CA ASP A 142 26.60 -7.51 4.50
C ASP A 142 26.20 -6.45 3.46
N LEU A 143 25.82 -5.26 3.91
CA LEU A 143 25.41 -4.18 3.01
C LEU A 143 26.58 -3.74 2.12
N SER A 144 26.45 -3.99 0.82
CA SER A 144 27.41 -3.48 -0.15
C SER A 144 27.42 -1.96 -0.14
N ASP A 145 28.60 -1.36 -0.22
CA ASP A 145 28.69 0.07 -0.47
C ASP A 145 28.06 0.40 -1.83
N ALA A 146 27.28 1.48 -1.84
CA ALA A 146 26.52 1.95 -2.99
C ALA A 146 26.53 3.48 -2.93
N PRO A 147 27.62 4.11 -3.42
CA PRO A 147 27.76 5.56 -3.35
C PRO A 147 26.67 6.24 -4.18
N LEU A 148 26.29 7.44 -3.75
CA LEU A 148 25.41 8.29 -4.53
C LEU A 148 26.09 8.68 -5.86
N PRO A 149 25.34 8.73 -6.97
CA PRO A 149 25.87 9.27 -8.22
C PRO A 149 26.30 10.73 -8.06
N ASP A 150 27.34 11.13 -8.81
CA ASP A 150 27.87 12.50 -8.78
C ASP A 150 26.78 13.56 -9.00
N GLY A 151 26.88 14.65 -8.23
CA GLY A 151 25.95 15.79 -8.26
C GLY A 151 24.66 15.57 -7.49
N LEU A 152 24.45 14.40 -6.87
CA LEU A 152 23.28 14.11 -6.06
C LEU A 152 23.62 14.08 -4.57
N GLU A 153 22.67 14.54 -3.76
CA GLU A 153 22.78 14.48 -2.30
C GLU A 153 21.47 14.00 -1.67
N ILE A 154 21.57 13.27 -0.55
CA ILE A 154 20.41 12.96 0.30
C ILE A 154 20.32 14.05 1.36
N ARG A 155 19.11 14.60 1.55
CA ARG A 155 18.83 15.66 2.52
C ARG A 155 17.77 15.20 3.51
N ASP A 156 17.85 15.72 4.74
CA ASP A 156 16.77 15.59 5.71
C ASP A 156 15.50 16.26 5.19
N VAL A 157 14.38 15.53 5.26
CA VAL A 157 13.10 16.00 4.74
C VAL A 157 12.53 17.08 5.64
N GLN A 158 12.20 18.23 5.05
CA GLN A 158 11.56 19.35 5.75
C GLN A 158 10.05 19.40 5.43
N PRO A 159 9.20 19.90 6.35
CA PRO A 159 7.75 19.95 6.16
C PRO A 159 7.29 20.72 4.91
N ASP A 160 8.03 21.76 4.50
CA ASP A 160 7.72 22.56 3.31
C ASP A 160 8.08 21.84 1.99
N GLN A 161 8.80 20.72 2.04
CA GLN A 161 9.19 19.92 0.88
C GLN A 161 8.20 18.80 0.55
N LEU A 162 7.24 18.50 1.43
CA LEU A 162 6.39 17.31 1.32
C LEU A 162 5.59 17.26 0.02
N ARG A 163 5.08 18.40 -0.46
CA ARG A 163 4.39 18.45 -1.73
C ARG A 163 5.31 18.15 -2.91
N THR A 164 6.52 18.73 -2.91
CA THR A 164 7.54 18.48 -3.94
C THR A 164 7.95 17.00 -3.98
N ILE A 165 8.08 16.37 -2.82
CA ILE A 165 8.39 14.94 -2.69
C ILE A 165 7.24 14.10 -3.24
N PHE A 166 6.00 14.39 -2.84
CA PHE A 166 4.80 13.70 -3.34
C PHE A 166 4.68 13.81 -4.87
N ASP A 167 4.79 15.02 -5.42
CA ASP A 167 4.68 15.23 -6.87
C ASP A 167 5.80 14.51 -7.64
N ALA A 168 7.01 14.44 -7.07
CA ALA A 168 8.14 13.70 -7.64
C ALA A 168 7.94 12.18 -7.61
N GLU A 169 7.34 11.65 -6.54
CA GLU A 169 6.94 10.24 -6.42
C GLU A 169 5.90 9.90 -7.48
N VAL A 170 4.82 10.69 -7.55
CA VAL A 170 3.76 10.57 -8.56
C VAL A 170 4.36 10.55 -9.96
N GLU A 171 5.25 11.50 -10.28
CA GLU A 171 5.91 11.55 -11.59
C GLU A 171 6.72 10.28 -11.89
N ALA A 172 7.48 9.80 -10.90
CA ALA A 172 8.33 8.62 -11.05
C ALA A 172 7.52 7.33 -11.26
N PHE A 173 6.33 7.22 -10.65
CA PHE A 173 5.45 6.07 -10.75
C PHE A 173 4.50 6.08 -11.95
N ARG A 174 4.49 7.12 -12.79
CA ARG A 174 3.62 7.20 -13.99
C ARG A 174 3.77 6.04 -14.99
N ASP A 175 4.90 5.34 -14.97
CA ASP A 175 5.18 4.18 -15.82
C ASP A 175 4.79 2.84 -15.14
N HIS A 176 4.31 2.87 -13.90
CA HIS A 176 3.93 1.69 -13.14
C HIS A 176 2.53 1.20 -13.56
N TRP A 177 2.32 -0.10 -13.47
CA TRP A 177 0.99 -0.72 -13.51
C TRP A 177 0.03 -0.04 -12.52
N GLY A 178 -1.23 0.21 -12.91
CA GLY A 178 -2.20 0.87 -12.04
C GLY A 178 -1.96 2.38 -11.84
N ALA A 179 -1.00 3.00 -12.53
CA ALA A 179 -0.74 4.42 -12.37
C ALA A 179 -1.98 5.26 -12.74
N SER A 180 -2.38 6.13 -11.84
CA SER A 180 -3.54 7.03 -11.97
C SER A 180 -3.13 8.49 -11.72
N VAL A 181 -4.02 9.42 -12.01
CA VAL A 181 -3.83 10.82 -11.61
C VAL A 181 -4.13 10.94 -10.12
N PRO A 182 -3.19 11.44 -9.29
CA PRO A 182 -3.45 11.57 -7.86
C PRO A 182 -4.55 12.59 -7.60
N THR A 183 -5.37 12.29 -6.60
CA THR A 183 -6.37 13.19 -6.03
C THR A 183 -5.78 13.98 -4.86
N GLU A 184 -6.47 15.02 -4.42
CA GLU A 184 -6.08 15.73 -3.19
C GLU A 184 -6.28 14.85 -1.94
N ALA A 185 -7.20 13.88 -1.98
CA ALA A 185 -7.35 12.90 -0.90
C ALA A 185 -6.11 12.02 -0.78
N ASP A 186 -5.48 11.65 -1.90
CA ASP A 186 -4.25 10.86 -1.91
C ASP A 186 -3.09 11.64 -1.26
N TYR A 187 -3.02 12.95 -1.50
CA TYR A 187 -2.04 13.81 -0.82
C TYR A 187 -2.33 13.93 0.69
N ARG A 188 -3.60 14.03 1.11
CA ARG A 188 -3.95 14.00 2.55
C ARG A 188 -3.61 12.65 3.17
N GLN A 189 -3.86 11.55 2.47
CA GLN A 189 -3.47 10.22 2.92
C GLN A 189 -1.95 10.14 3.11
N PHE A 190 -1.17 10.63 2.14
CA PHE A 190 0.30 10.73 2.22
C PHE A 190 0.77 11.50 3.47
N LEU A 191 0.09 12.59 3.83
CA LEU A 191 0.44 13.40 5.02
C LEU A 191 -0.04 12.80 6.35
N SER A 192 -1.09 11.99 6.33
CA SER A 192 -1.81 11.55 7.54
C SER A 192 -1.40 10.16 8.03
N ASP A 193 -0.62 9.39 7.27
CA ASP A 193 -0.21 8.03 7.65
C ASP A 193 0.72 8.08 8.89
N PRO A 194 0.28 7.57 10.06
CA PRO A 194 1.04 7.66 11.29
C PRO A 194 2.24 6.70 11.34
N VAL A 195 2.33 5.75 10.41
CA VAL A 195 3.42 4.77 10.32
C VAL A 195 4.42 5.20 9.23
N GLN A 196 3.92 5.62 8.06
CA GLN A 196 4.79 6.03 6.95
C GLN A 196 5.21 7.51 7.03
N GLY A 197 4.57 8.32 7.86
CA GLY A 197 4.83 9.76 8.02
C GLY A 197 6.05 10.13 8.86
N ASP A 198 6.83 9.16 9.35
CA ASP A 198 8.12 9.46 9.99
C ASP A 198 9.17 9.80 8.92
N HIS A 199 9.29 11.09 8.62
CA HIS A 199 10.20 11.59 7.60
C HIS A 199 11.68 11.38 7.93
N THR A 200 12.04 11.04 9.19
CA THR A 200 13.43 10.71 9.55
C THR A 200 13.89 9.38 8.95
N LEU A 201 12.95 8.54 8.51
CA LEU A 201 13.20 7.28 7.83
C LEU A 201 13.26 7.43 6.29
N TRP A 202 12.96 8.62 5.78
CA TRP A 202 12.90 8.88 4.34
C TRP A 202 14.27 9.27 3.80
N ASN A 203 14.68 8.58 2.74
CA ASN A 203 15.90 8.88 2.02
C ASN A 203 15.53 9.50 0.67
N VAL A 204 15.66 10.82 0.54
CA VAL A 204 15.29 11.57 -0.67
C VAL A 204 16.55 12.17 -1.29
N ALA A 205 16.87 11.78 -2.53
CA ALA A 205 17.97 12.34 -3.29
C ALA A 205 17.54 13.56 -4.11
N TRP A 206 18.39 14.58 -4.10
CA TRP A 206 18.19 15.86 -4.77
C TRP A 206 19.30 16.16 -5.78
N ASP A 207 18.92 16.84 -6.86
CA ASP A 207 19.79 17.48 -7.85
C ASP A 207 19.44 18.98 -7.87
N GLY A 208 20.21 19.79 -7.14
CA GLY A 208 19.80 21.17 -6.85
C GLY A 208 18.45 21.21 -6.12
N ASP A 209 17.45 21.87 -6.70
CA ASP A 209 16.10 21.98 -6.11
C ASP A 209 15.13 20.89 -6.60
N GLN A 210 15.62 19.92 -7.38
CA GLN A 210 14.79 18.86 -7.94
C GLN A 210 14.99 17.55 -7.17
N VAL A 211 13.90 16.92 -6.75
CA VAL A 211 13.96 15.54 -6.27
C VAL A 211 14.32 14.63 -7.44
N ALA A 212 15.36 13.82 -7.30
CA ALA A 212 15.85 12.87 -8.30
C ALA A 212 15.27 11.46 -8.09
N GLY A 213 15.06 11.08 -6.83
CA GLY A 213 14.50 9.79 -6.43
C GLY A 213 14.41 9.67 -4.93
N MET A 214 13.70 8.65 -4.44
CA MET A 214 13.51 8.45 -3.01
C MET A 214 13.30 6.97 -2.66
N VAL A 215 13.49 6.69 -1.37
CA VAL A 215 12.98 5.51 -0.68
C VAL A 215 12.33 6.01 0.61
N ARG A 216 11.03 5.75 0.78
CA ARG A 216 10.30 6.12 2.00
C ARG A 216 10.17 4.87 2.87
N GLY A 217 11.24 4.61 3.63
CA GLY A 217 11.24 3.51 4.59
C GLY A 217 10.34 3.84 5.78
N TYR A 218 9.85 2.81 6.46
CA TYR A 218 9.07 2.96 7.68
C TYR A 218 9.28 1.81 8.66
N ILE A 219 8.95 2.04 9.93
CA ILE A 219 8.91 1.03 10.99
C ILE A 219 7.49 1.00 11.54
N ASN A 220 6.86 -0.17 11.49
CA ASN A 220 5.54 -0.36 12.08
C ASN A 220 5.70 -1.00 13.47
N GLU A 221 5.66 -0.17 14.51
CA GLU A 221 5.88 -0.63 15.88
C GLU A 221 4.79 -1.59 16.38
N ALA A 222 3.53 -1.36 15.99
CA ALA A 222 2.43 -2.26 16.34
C ALA A 222 2.63 -3.65 15.72
N GLU A 223 3.08 -3.70 14.46
CA GLU A 223 3.46 -4.93 13.78
C GLU A 223 4.64 -5.62 14.46
N ASN A 224 5.70 -4.89 14.77
CA ASN A 224 6.89 -5.41 15.45
C ASN A 224 6.54 -6.01 16.82
N GLN A 225 5.69 -5.33 17.59
CA GLN A 225 5.21 -5.82 18.87
C GLN A 225 4.36 -7.09 18.71
N SER A 226 3.40 -7.09 17.79
CA SER A 226 2.49 -8.23 17.57
C SER A 226 3.23 -9.50 17.13
N PHE A 227 4.22 -9.36 16.26
CA PHE A 227 5.00 -10.50 15.75
C PHE A 227 6.30 -10.76 16.52
N GLY A 228 6.58 -10.03 17.59
CA GLY A 228 7.78 -10.22 18.43
C GLY A 228 9.09 -10.07 17.66
N ARG A 229 9.19 -9.08 16.76
CA ARG A 229 10.34 -8.89 15.86
C ARG A 229 10.76 -7.43 15.76
N LYS A 230 11.93 -7.18 15.18
CA LYS A 230 12.41 -5.85 14.80
C LYS A 230 12.52 -5.78 13.29
N ARG A 231 11.55 -5.17 12.63
CA ARG A 231 11.48 -5.05 11.17
C ARG A 231 11.29 -3.59 10.77
N GLY A 232 12.00 -3.21 9.72
CA GLY A 232 11.74 -2.01 8.93
C GLY A 232 11.37 -2.40 7.50
N TRP A 233 10.63 -1.53 6.84
CA TRP A 233 10.17 -1.69 5.47
C TRP A 233 10.89 -0.71 4.56
N VAL A 234 11.31 -1.19 3.39
CA VAL A 234 11.97 -0.39 2.34
C VAL A 234 10.99 -0.27 1.20
N GLU A 235 10.22 0.81 1.19
CA GLU A 235 9.06 0.97 0.30
C GLU A 235 9.09 2.29 -0.49
N ASN A 236 8.14 2.42 -1.42
CA ASN A 236 7.98 3.59 -2.29
C ASN A 236 9.27 3.96 -3.03
N ILE A 237 10.00 2.93 -3.49
CA ILE A 237 11.30 3.07 -4.13
C ILE A 237 11.11 3.65 -5.53
N SER A 238 11.56 4.89 -5.75
CA SER A 238 11.33 5.57 -7.02
C SER A 238 12.53 6.40 -7.47
N VAL A 239 12.72 6.45 -8.79
CA VAL A 239 13.71 7.31 -9.45
C VAL A 239 13.07 7.95 -10.67
N ARG A 240 13.09 9.28 -10.74
CA ARG A 240 12.54 10.04 -11.87
C ARG A 240 13.38 9.81 -13.12
N ARG A 241 12.73 9.87 -14.28
CA ARG A 241 13.30 9.45 -15.58
C ARG A 241 14.71 10.02 -15.88
N PRO A 242 15.01 11.31 -15.63
CA PRO A 242 16.32 11.88 -15.93
C PRO A 242 17.49 11.26 -15.14
N TRP A 243 17.22 10.64 -13.97
CA TRP A 243 18.24 10.06 -13.09
C TRP A 243 18.26 8.52 -13.08
N ARG A 244 17.42 7.88 -13.89
CA ARG A 244 17.41 6.41 -14.03
C ARG A 244 18.71 5.91 -14.65
N ARG A 245 19.03 4.64 -14.42
CA ARG A 245 20.21 3.93 -14.96
C ARG A 245 21.57 4.52 -14.53
N ARG A 246 21.60 5.37 -13.49
CA ARG A 246 22.81 5.92 -12.87
C ARG A 246 23.23 5.23 -11.57
N GLY A 247 22.50 4.19 -11.15
CA GLY A 247 22.74 3.51 -9.86
C GLY A 247 22.01 4.12 -8.67
N LEU A 248 21.23 5.20 -8.85
CA LEU A 248 20.56 5.94 -7.77
C LEU A 248 19.65 5.06 -6.90
N ALA A 249 18.81 4.20 -7.49
CA ALA A 249 17.93 3.32 -6.72
C ALA A 249 18.71 2.40 -5.77
N ARG A 250 19.84 1.84 -6.24
CA ARG A 250 20.72 0.99 -5.42
C ARG A 250 21.32 1.77 -4.25
N ALA A 251 21.77 3.00 -4.50
CA ALA A 251 22.31 3.87 -3.47
C ALA A 251 21.26 4.21 -2.40
N LEU A 252 20.03 4.58 -2.83
CA LEU A 252 18.94 4.92 -1.92
C LEU A 252 18.44 3.72 -1.10
N ILE A 253 18.35 2.53 -1.69
CA ILE A 253 18.02 1.30 -0.94
C ILE A 253 19.09 1.04 0.12
N GLY A 254 20.38 1.14 -0.25
CA GLY A 254 21.48 0.96 0.70
C GLY A 254 21.44 1.99 1.84
N ALA A 255 21.13 3.25 1.54
CA ALA A 255 20.97 4.31 2.53
C ALA A 255 19.79 4.03 3.46
N SER A 256 18.61 3.70 2.91
CA SER A 256 17.41 3.36 3.68
C SER A 256 17.61 2.18 4.62
N ILE A 257 18.28 1.11 4.17
CA ILE A 257 18.56 -0.02 5.07
C ILE A 257 19.46 0.40 6.24
N ARG A 258 20.46 1.27 6.01
CA ARG A 258 21.29 1.81 7.10
C ARG A 258 20.46 2.66 8.06
N THR A 259 19.62 3.57 7.53
CA THR A 259 18.70 4.38 8.34
C THR A 259 17.82 3.50 9.23
N LEU A 260 17.16 2.50 8.66
CA LEU A 260 16.29 1.57 9.39
C LEU A 260 17.06 0.79 10.47
N ARG A 261 18.25 0.28 10.15
CA ARG A 261 19.10 -0.43 11.12
C ARG A 261 19.41 0.43 12.34
N ASP A 262 19.81 1.68 12.10
CA ASP A 262 20.24 2.59 13.16
C ASP A 262 19.05 2.95 14.08
N HIS A 263 17.84 3.13 13.52
CA HIS A 263 16.61 3.36 14.28
C HIS A 263 16.18 2.12 15.09
N LEU A 264 16.24 0.91 14.51
CA LEU A 264 15.87 -0.33 15.22
C LEU A 264 16.87 -0.72 16.34
N SER A 265 18.10 -0.22 16.24
CA SER A 265 19.17 -0.47 17.21
C SER A 265 19.13 0.52 18.38
N ASN A 266 18.68 1.75 18.14
CA ASN A 266 18.49 2.80 19.14
C ASN A 266 17.01 3.24 19.18
N PRO A 267 16.09 2.42 19.70
CA PRO A 267 14.74 2.89 19.98
C PRO A 267 14.85 3.99 21.04
N GLY A 268 14.52 5.22 20.67
CA GLY A 268 14.53 6.38 21.57
C GLY A 268 13.62 6.20 22.79
#